data_AF-B5D382-F1
#
_entry.id   AF-B5D382-F1
#
_cell.length_a   1.000
_cell.length_b   1.000
_cell.length_c   1.000
_cell.angle_alpha   90.00
_cell.angle_beta   90.00
_cell.angle_gamma   90.00
#
_symmetry.space_group_name_H-M   'P 1'
#
loop_
_entity.id
_entity.type
_entity.pdbx_description
1 polymer ?
#
loop_
_entity_poly.entity_id
_entity_poly.type
_entity_poly.pdbx_seq_one_letter_code
_entity_poly.pdbx_strand_id
1 'polypeptide(L)'
;MDGYSPVIFYDFGDYVRALCSDDAEQLAQFETLLEQVVPYKAHTEKYFTAARGPLPIERYSGITTSAPSTNSLASSYSQTSWYLATH
;
A
#
# COMPACT_ATOMS: atom_id res chain seq x y z
N MET A 1 -4.19 2.33 3.84
CA MET A 1 -5.52 2.33 4.47
C MET A 1 -5.94 3.77 4.71
N ASP A 2 -7.19 4.16 4.44
CA ASP A 2 -7.55 5.60 4.44
C ASP A 2 -9.03 5.95 4.74
N GLY A 3 -9.91 4.96 4.83
CA GLY A 3 -11.35 5.18 5.06
C GLY A 3 -12.13 5.72 3.87
N TYR A 4 -11.50 5.86 2.69
CA TYR A 4 -12.19 6.24 1.46
C TYR A 4 -12.86 5.02 0.80
N SER A 5 -13.87 5.30 -0.03
CA SER A 5 -14.51 4.30 -0.88
C SER A 5 -14.78 4.92 -2.26
N PRO A 6 -14.12 4.46 -3.34
CA PRO A 6 -13.08 3.43 -3.37
C PRO A 6 -11.83 3.81 -2.57
N VAL A 7 -11.04 2.82 -2.14
CA VAL A 7 -9.79 3.04 -1.40
C VAL A 7 -8.77 3.74 -2.31
N ILE A 8 -8.03 4.72 -1.77
CA ILE A 8 -6.95 5.43 -2.47
C ILE A 8 -5.59 4.86 -2.05
N PHE A 9 -5.38 4.71 -0.75
CA PHE A 9 -4.11 4.28 -0.17
C PHE A 9 -4.22 2.82 0.29
N TYR A 10 -3.59 1.91 -0.43
CA TYR A 10 -3.47 0.49 -0.09
C TYR A 10 -2.16 0.26 0.66
N ASP A 11 -2.09 -0.78 1.51
CA ASP A 11 -0.80 -1.20 2.09
C ASP A 11 0.12 -1.71 0.96
N PHE A 12 1.36 -1.20 0.87
CA PHE A 12 2.21 -1.52 -0.27
C PHE A 12 2.69 -2.97 -0.25
N GLY A 13 3.07 -3.48 0.92
CA GLY A 13 3.49 -4.87 1.06
C GLY A 13 2.37 -5.86 0.74
N ASP A 14 1.15 -5.59 1.21
CA ASP A 14 -0.01 -6.42 0.90
C ASP A 14 -0.40 -6.38 -0.59
N TYR A 15 -0.31 -5.20 -1.22
CA TYR A 15 -0.52 -5.05 -2.66
C TYR A 15 0.47 -5.91 -3.47
N VAL A 16 1.77 -5.87 -3.16
CA VAL A 16 2.77 -6.65 -3.90
C VAL A 16 2.59 -8.15 -3.66
N ARG A 17 2.22 -8.57 -2.45
CA ARG A 17 1.90 -9.98 -2.17
C ARG A 17 0.74 -10.50 -3.02
N ALA A 18 -0.29 -9.67 -3.22
CA ALA A 18 -1.39 -10.02 -4.11
C ALA A 18 -0.99 -10.00 -5.59
N LEU A 19 -0.13 -9.06 -5.99
CA LEU A 19 0.35 -8.93 -7.37
C LEU A 19 1.29 -10.08 -7.78
N CYS A 20 2.18 -10.50 -6.88
CA CYS A 20 3.19 -11.52 -7.09
C CYS A 20 2.80 -12.86 -6.44
N SER A 21 1.50 -13.18 -6.34
CA SER A 21 1.04 -14.40 -5.65
C SER A 21 1.61 -15.69 -6.24
N ASP A 22 1.93 -15.66 -7.53
CA ASP A 22 2.46 -16.80 -8.28
C ASP A 22 3.99 -16.74 -8.48
N ASP A 23 4.67 -15.72 -7.94
CA ASP A 23 6.13 -15.53 -8.05
C ASP A 23 6.76 -15.28 -6.67
N ALA A 24 7.08 -16.39 -5.99
CA ALA A 24 7.65 -16.37 -4.65
C ALA A 24 9.07 -15.76 -4.60
N GLU A 25 9.85 -15.88 -5.67
CA GLU A 25 11.22 -15.34 -5.71
C GLU A 25 11.17 -13.81 -5.78
N GLN A 26 10.36 -13.27 -6.70
CA GLN A 26 10.17 -11.82 -6.83
C GLN A 26 9.58 -11.21 -5.55
N LEU A 27 8.61 -11.90 -4.93
CA LEU A 27 8.04 -11.45 -3.65
C LEU A 27 9.10 -11.40 -2.54
N ALA A 28 9.94 -12.43 -2.41
CA ALA A 28 10.97 -12.45 -1.38
C ALA A 28 12.04 -11.36 -1.56
N GLN A 29 12.44 -11.10 -2.82
CA GLN A 29 13.35 -10.00 -3.14
C GLN A 29 12.74 -8.64 -2.77
N PHE A 30 11.48 -8.43 -3.11
CA PHE A 30 10.75 -7.22 -2.75
C PHE A 30 10.64 -7.04 -1.23
N GLU A 31 10.22 -8.06 -0.48
CA GLU A 31 10.09 -7.99 0.98
C GLU A 31 11.43 -7.67 1.64
N THR A 32 12.53 -8.24 1.15
CA THR A 32 13.89 -7.94 1.63
C THR A 32 14.26 -6.47 1.43
N LEU A 33 13.97 -5.91 0.26
CA LEU A 33 14.22 -4.49 -0.03
C LEU A 33 13.31 -3.58 0.78
N LEU A 34 12.05 -3.96 0.97
CA LEU A 34 11.08 -3.16 1.72
C LEU A 34 11.49 -2.98 3.18
N GLU A 35 12.06 -4.03 3.80
CA GLU A 35 12.61 -3.93 5.16
C GLU A 35 13.80 -2.96 5.26
N GLN A 36 14.56 -2.77 4.19
CA GLN A 36 15.64 -1.77 4.14
C GLN A 36 15.10 -0.35 3.92
N VAL A 37 14.05 -0.20 3.11
CA VAL A 37 13.41 1.09 2.81
C VAL A 37 12.59 1.60 3.99
N VAL A 38 11.92 0.70 4.72
CA VAL A 38 11.08 1.01 5.89
C VAL A 38 11.63 0.30 7.13
N PRO A 39 12.80 0.72 7.64
CA PRO A 39 13.52 0.03 8.71
C PRO A 39 12.81 0.10 10.06
N TYR A 40 11.96 1.10 10.26
CA TYR A 40 11.19 1.28 11.48
C TYR A 40 9.74 1.57 11.12
N LYS A 41 8.83 0.78 11.69
CA LYS A 41 7.39 0.89 11.46
C LYS A 41 6.65 0.38 12.70
N ALA A 42 5.57 1.05 13.06
CA ALA A 42 4.72 0.68 14.19
C ALA A 42 3.29 1.13 13.91
N HIS A 43 2.32 0.38 14.45
CA HIS A 43 0.92 0.73 14.33
C HIS A 43 0.16 0.34 15.60
N THR A 44 -0.93 1.06 15.87
CA THR A 44 -1.97 0.64 16.81
C THR A 44 -2.84 -0.45 16.20
N GLU A 45 -3.68 -1.11 16.98
CA GLU A 45 -4.64 -2.11 16.47
C GLU A 45 -5.60 -1.51 15.41
N LYS A 46 -5.92 -0.22 15.55
CA LYS A 46 -6.85 0.51 14.69
C LYS A 46 -6.25 1.85 14.26
N TYR A 47 -6.60 2.32 13.07
CA TYR A 47 -6.37 3.71 12.62
C TYR A 47 -7.69 4.49 12.64
N PHE A 48 -7.62 5.80 12.84
CA PHE A 48 -8.81 6.65 12.86
C PHE A 48 -8.99 7.37 11.52
N THR A 49 -10.25 7.52 11.10
CA THR A 49 -10.64 8.33 9.94
C THR A 49 -11.79 9.25 10.32
N ALA A 50 -11.80 10.48 9.80
CA ALA A 50 -12.87 11.43 10.11
C ALA A 50 -14.25 10.96 9.62
N ALA A 51 -14.29 10.23 8.50
CA ALA A 51 -15.54 9.79 7.89
C ALA A 51 -16.14 8.53 8.53
N ARG A 52 -15.31 7.61 9.05
CA ARG A 52 -15.75 6.27 9.50
C ARG A 52 -15.36 5.94 10.94
N GLY A 53 -14.62 6.81 11.62
CA GLY A 53 -14.09 6.54 12.94
C GLY A 53 -12.93 5.52 12.91
N PRO A 54 -12.73 4.74 13.98
CA PRO A 54 -11.65 3.77 14.08
C PRO A 54 -11.91 2.52 13.23
N LEU A 55 -10.92 2.12 12.43
CA LEU A 55 -10.94 0.96 11.54
C LEU A 55 -9.74 0.03 11.84
N PRO A 56 -9.88 -1.30 11.75
CA PRO A 56 -8.80 -2.25 12.04
C PRO A 56 -7.67 -2.18 11.03
N ILE A 57 -6.47 -2.54 11.48
CA ILE A 57 -5.27 -2.73 10.65
C ILE A 57 -4.99 -4.24 10.54
N GLU A 58 -5.32 -4.83 9.40
CA GLU A 58 -5.09 -6.28 9.14
C GLU A 58 -3.69 -6.55 8.58
N ARG A 59 -3.13 -5.59 7.83
CA ARG A 59 -1.83 -5.68 7.16
C ARG A 59 -1.14 -4.32 7.24
N TYR A 60 0.16 -4.32 7.52
CA TYR A 60 0.93 -3.10 7.70
C TYR A 60 2.41 -3.26 7.31
N SER A 61 2.78 -2.62 6.22
CA SER A 61 4.13 -2.52 5.68
C SER A 61 4.82 -1.19 5.99
N GLY A 62 4.09 -0.24 6.59
CA GLY A 62 4.61 1.08 6.95
C GLY A 62 4.58 2.13 5.83
N ILE A 63 4.26 1.74 4.60
CA ILE A 63 4.09 2.65 3.46
C ILE A 63 2.91 2.21 2.58
N THR A 64 2.33 3.15 1.84
CA THR A 64 1.15 2.90 1.01
C THR A 64 1.44 3.03 -0.49
N THR A 65 0.61 2.40 -1.31
CA THR A 65 0.55 2.62 -2.76
C THR A 65 -0.88 2.94 -3.20
N SER A 66 -1.01 3.67 -4.30
CA SER A 66 -2.29 3.93 -4.97
C SER A 66 -2.42 3.21 -6.31
N ALA A 67 -1.49 2.31 -6.63
CA ALA A 67 -1.48 1.58 -7.90
C ALA A 67 -2.80 0.88 -8.26
N PRO A 68 -3.50 0.19 -7.34
CA PRO A 68 -4.76 -0.48 -7.68
C PRO A 68 -6.01 0.41 -7.44
N SER A 69 -5.83 1.68 -7.08
CA SER A 69 -6.97 2.56 -6.75
C SER A 69 -7.81 2.89 -7.97
N THR A 70 -9.12 2.69 -7.84
CA THR A 70 -10.13 3.14 -8.82
C THR A 70 -10.83 4.44 -8.39
N ASN A 71 -10.42 5.03 -7.27
CA ASN A 71 -10.96 6.30 -6.82
C ASN A 71 -10.56 7.44 -7.77
N SER A 72 -11.50 8.32 -8.13
CA SER A 72 -11.25 9.45 -9.05
C SER A 72 -10.15 10.40 -8.57
N LEU A 73 -9.93 10.50 -7.26
CA LEU A 73 -8.86 11.30 -6.66
C LEU A 73 -7.45 10.72 -6.94
N ALA A 74 -7.34 9.45 -7.34
CA ALA A 74 -6.09 8.81 -7.73
C ALA A 74 -5.88 8.75 -9.25
N SER A 75 -6.74 9.42 -10.05
CA SER A 75 -6.71 9.34 -11.51
C SER A 75 -5.41 9.80 -12.16
N SER A 76 -4.63 10.64 -11.48
CA SER A 76 -3.31 11.10 -11.93
C SER A 76 -2.15 10.21 -11.48
N TYR A 77 -2.40 9.03 -10.88
CA TYR A 77 -1.34 8.11 -10.44
C TYR A 77 -0.32 7.78 -11.54
N SER A 78 -0.80 7.59 -12.78
CA SER A 78 0.06 7.31 -13.94
C SER A 78 1.01 8.44 -14.35
N GLN A 79 0.80 9.65 -13.80
CA GLN A 79 1.65 10.81 -14.04
C GLN A 79 2.72 11.00 -12.96
N THR A 80 2.69 10.19 -11.91
CA THR A 80 3.67 10.27 -10.82
C THR A 80 5.04 9.76 -11.30
N SER A 81 6.12 10.34 -10.78
CA SER A 81 7.47 9.84 -11.05
C SER A 81 7.66 8.38 -10.61
N TRP A 82 6.94 7.95 -9.58
CA TRP A 82 6.93 6.55 -9.14
C TRP A 82 6.38 5.62 -10.23
N TYR A 83 5.22 5.97 -10.82
CA TYR A 83 4.66 5.19 -11.92
C TYR A 83 5.63 5.11 -13.11
N LEU A 84 6.17 6.25 -13.54
CA LEU A 84 7.11 6.32 -14.67
C LEU A 84 8.40 5.50 -14.45
N ALA A 85 8.79 5.26 -13.20
CA ALA A 85 9.98 4.48 -12.86
C ALA A 85 9.72 2.97 -12.68
N THR A 86 8.46 2.54 -12.66
CA THR A 86 8.07 1.17 -12.24
C THR A 86 7.15 0.45 -13.23
N HIS A 87 6.80 1.08 -14.35
CA HIS A 87 5.98 0.55 -15.44
C HIS A 87 6.68 0.82 -16.78
#